data_AF-A0AAV0V070-F1
#
_entry.id   AF-A0AAV0V070-F1
#
_cell.length_a   1.000
_cell.length_b   1.000
_cell.length_c   1.000
_cell.angle_alpha   90.00
_cell.angle_beta   90.00
_cell.angle_gamma   90.00
#
_symmetry.space_group_name_H-M   'P 1'
#
loop_
_entity.id
_entity.type
_entity.pdbx_description
1 polymer ?
#
loop_
_entity_poly.entity_id
_entity_poly.type
_entity_poly.pdbx_seq_one_letter_code
_entity_poly.pdbx_strand_id
1 'polypeptide(L)'
;MASTHLEALRLYRAIYRMAGKLPTRDRINYVRRRLRHEYDEARQETDPERVTFLLRVAETQLETVQVQAEHLRSIFARPDYHRT
;
A
#
# COMPACT_ATOMS: atom_id res chain seq x y z
N MET A 1 4.06 19.76 12.00
CA MET A 1 2.83 19.01 12.35
C MET A 1 1.81 18.97 11.22
N ALA A 2 1.51 20.08 10.51
CA ALA A 2 0.60 20.03 9.35
C ALA A 2 1.13 19.20 8.16
N SER A 3 2.46 19.11 7.96
CA SER A 3 3.05 18.35 6.86
C SER A 3 2.93 16.83 7.03
N THR A 4 3.09 16.31 8.25
CA THR A 4 3.09 14.86 8.52
C THR A 4 1.70 14.25 8.30
N HIS A 5 0.63 14.95 8.71
CA HIS A 5 -0.73 14.51 8.45
C HIS A 5 -1.08 14.52 6.95
N LEU A 6 -0.67 15.56 6.22
CA LEU A 6 -0.86 15.64 4.77
C LEU A 6 -0.10 14.52 4.05
N GLU A 7 1.12 14.24 4.49
CA GLU A 7 1.94 13.15 3.95
C GLU A 7 1.35 11.77 4.24
N ALA A 8 0.90 11.53 5.47
CA ALA A 8 0.20 10.29 5.84
C ALA A 8 -1.00 10.04 4.93
N LEU A 9 -1.84 11.06 4.69
CA LEU A 9 -2.98 10.98 3.79
C LEU A 9 -2.59 10.79 2.33
N ARG A 10 -1.52 11.45 1.87
CA ARG A 10 -0.97 11.27 0.52
C ARG A 10 -0.57 9.82 0.30
N LEU A 11 0.20 9.24 1.23
CA LEU A 11 0.68 7.86 1.18
C LEU A 11 -0.48 6.87 1.26
N TYR A 12 -1.42 7.06 2.20
CA TYR A 12 -2.62 6.23 2.31
C TYR A 12 -3.36 6.14 0.98
N ARG A 13 -3.66 7.30 0.37
CA ARG A 13 -4.36 7.37 -0.92
C ARG A 13 -3.55 6.79 -2.07
N ALA A 14 -2.22 6.93 -2.05
CA ALA A 14 -1.35 6.36 -3.07
C ALA A 14 -1.36 4.84 -3.00
N ILE A 15 -1.16 4.26 -1.81
CA ILE A 15 -1.19 2.80 -1.59
C ILE A 15 -2.58 2.24 -1.92
N TYR A 16 -3.65 2.88 -1.46
CA TYR A 16 -5.02 2.44 -1.72
C TYR A 16 -5.36 2.37 -3.23
N ARG A 17 -4.86 3.36 -4.00
CA ARG A 17 -5.00 3.39 -5.46
C ARG A 17 -4.11 2.34 -6.13
N MET A 18 -2.86 2.18 -5.69
CA MET A 18 -1.94 1.19 -6.25
C MET A 18 -2.42 -0.23 -6.00
N ALA A 19 -2.97 -0.51 -4.81
CA ALA A 19 -3.61 -1.78 -4.49
C ALA A 19 -4.70 -2.14 -5.51
N GLY A 20 -5.44 -1.16 -6.03
CA GLY A 20 -6.45 -1.37 -7.07
C GLY A 20 -5.91 -1.84 -8.42
N LYS A 21 -4.58 -1.81 -8.63
CA LYS A 21 -3.91 -2.36 -9.82
C LYS A 21 -3.51 -3.83 -9.66
N LEU A 22 -3.67 -4.43 -8.49
CA LEU A 22 -3.40 -5.86 -8.28
C LEU A 22 -4.41 -6.71 -9.08
N PRO A 23 -4.01 -7.87 -9.61
CA PRO A 23 -4.82 -8.60 -10.59
C PRO A 23 -6.04 -9.33 -10.00
N THR A 24 -6.09 -9.55 -8.69
CA THR A 24 -7.19 -10.30 -8.06
C THR A 24 -7.89 -9.47 -6.98
N ARG A 25 -9.22 -9.64 -6.86
CA ARG A 25 -10.04 -8.96 -5.85
C ARG A 25 -9.56 -9.25 -4.42
N ASP A 26 -9.11 -10.47 -4.15
CA ASP A 26 -8.63 -10.85 -2.82
C ASP A 26 -7.36 -10.09 -2.43
N ARG A 27 -6.43 -9.92 -3.37
CA ARG A 27 -5.20 -9.13 -3.14
C ARG A 27 -5.52 -7.66 -2.93
N ILE A 28 -6.41 -7.09 -3.75
CA ILE A 28 -6.90 -5.72 -3.59
C ILE A 28 -7.49 -5.53 -2.19
N ASN A 29 -8.40 -6.42 -1.78
CA ASN A 29 -9.11 -6.34 -0.51
C ASN A 29 -8.17 -6.55 0.68
N TYR A 30 -7.23 -7.49 0.58
CA TYR A 30 -6.23 -7.75 1.61
C TYR A 30 -5.37 -6.51 1.88
N VAL A 31 -4.76 -5.93 0.84
CA VAL A 31 -3.90 -4.75 0.98
C VAL A 31 -4.69 -3.56 1.55
N ARG A 32 -5.91 -3.32 1.07
CA ARG A 32 -6.75 -2.22 1.57
C ARG A 32 -7.17 -2.40 3.02
N ARG A 33 -7.57 -3.60 3.43
CA ARG A 33 -7.94 -3.90 4.82
C ARG A 33 -6.74 -3.74 5.75
N ARG A 34 -5.59 -4.28 5.36
CA ARG A 34 -4.34 -4.16 6.11
C ARG A 34 -3.91 -2.70 6.25
N LEU A 35 -3.90 -1.94 5.15
CA LEU A 35 -3.56 -0.51 5.17
C LEU A 35 -4.47 0.28 6.11
N ARG A 36 -5.78 0.02 6.08
CA ARG A 36 -6.73 0.68 6.97
C ARG A 36 -6.43 0.35 8.44
N HIS A 37 -6.22 -0.91 8.74
CA HIS A 37 -5.90 -1.37 10.08
C HIS A 37 -4.63 -0.71 10.63
N GLU A 38 -3.53 -0.71 9.87
CA GLU A 38 -2.26 -0.10 10.30
C GLU A 38 -2.40 1.42 10.57
N TYR A 39 -3.17 2.14 9.74
CA TYR A 39 -3.44 3.57 9.96
C TYR A 39 -4.38 3.84 11.14
N ASP A 40 -5.37 2.96 11.37
CA ASP A 40 -6.28 3.07 12.51
C ASP A 40 -5.53 2.80 13.83
N GLU A 41 -4.59 1.85 13.85
CA GLU A 41 -3.72 1.56 15.01
C GLU A 41 -2.80 2.74 15.33
N ALA A 42 -2.20 3.36 14.31
CA ALA A 42 -1.29 4.50 14.49
C ALA A 42 -2.01 5.85 14.65
N ARG A 43 -3.35 5.89 14.65
CA ARG A 43 -4.12 7.15 14.57
C ARG A 43 -3.83 8.13 15.71
N GLN A 44 -3.53 7.61 16.90
CA GLN A 44 -3.26 8.41 18.11
C GLN A 44 -1.76 8.53 18.39
N GLU A 45 -0.89 8.14 17.46
CA GLU A 45 0.54 8.28 17.63
C GLU A 45 0.93 9.76 17.65
N THR A 46 1.64 10.17 18.70
CA THR A 46 2.07 11.56 18.92
C THR A 46 3.58 11.70 18.97
N ASP A 47 4.33 10.60 19.14
CA ASP A 47 5.79 10.64 19.12
C ASP A 47 6.28 10.99 17.70
N PRO A 48 6.95 12.15 17.51
CA PRO A 48 7.39 12.60 16.19
C PRO A 48 8.40 11.65 15.54
N GLU A 49 9.24 10.95 16.31
CA GLU A 49 10.20 9.98 15.75
C GLU A 49 9.45 8.75 15.23
N ARG A 50 8.48 8.28 16.01
CA ARG A 50 7.63 7.16 15.63
C ARG A 50 6.77 7.47 14.40
N VAL A 51 6.16 8.67 14.34
CA VAL A 51 5.41 9.12 13.15
C VAL A 51 6.32 9.14 11.93
N THR A 52 7.53 9.70 12.04
CA THR A 52 8.49 9.75 10.93
C THR A 52 8.87 8.35 10.45
N PHE A 53 9.11 7.42 11.38
CA PHE A 53 9.36 6.03 11.07
C PHE A 53 8.19 5.39 10.30
N LEU A 54 6.96 5.57 10.78
CA LEU A 54 5.76 5.02 10.14
C LEU A 54 5.53 5.57 8.73
N LEU A 55 5.82 6.86 8.50
CA LEU A 55 5.76 7.46 7.16
C LEU A 55 6.75 6.79 6.20
N ARG A 56 7.99 6.53 6.63
CA ARG A 56 8.98 5.80 5.83
C ARG A 56 8.55 4.36 5.55
N VAL A 57 7.94 3.69 6.53
CA VAL A 57 7.36 2.36 6.33
C VAL A 57 6.27 2.41 5.25
N ALA A 58 5.39 3.40 5.28
CA ALA A 58 4.35 3.57 4.27
C ALA A 58 4.92 3.87 2.87
N GLU A 59 6.04 4.60 2.76
CA GLU A 59 6.77 4.77 1.49
C GLU A 59 7.29 3.44 0.95
N THR A 60 7.98 2.65 1.77
CA THR A 60 8.46 1.31 1.37
C THR A 60 7.31 0.38 0.98
N GLN A 61 6.18 0.45 1.69
CA GLN A 61 4.99 -0.31 1.34
C GLN A 61 4.41 0.12 0.00
N LEU A 62 4.40 1.42 -0.32
CA LEU A 62 3.95 1.92 -1.62
C LEU A 62 4.81 1.35 -2.76
N GLU A 63 6.14 1.42 -2.62
CA GLU A 63 7.09 0.84 -3.59
C GLU A 63 6.86 -0.66 -3.77
N THR A 64 6.69 -1.38 -2.66
CA THR A 64 6.43 -2.83 -2.66
C THR A 64 5.14 -3.16 -3.42
N VAL A 65 4.04 -2.46 -3.12
CA VAL A 65 2.75 -2.70 -3.80
C VAL A 65 2.84 -2.34 -5.28
N GLN A 66 3.63 -1.31 -5.64
CA GLN A 66 3.87 -0.96 -7.04
C GLN A 66 4.59 -2.08 -7.79
N VAL A 67 5.74 -2.54 -7.28
CA VAL A 67 6.51 -3.64 -7.89
C VAL A 67 5.67 -4.91 -8.00
N GLN A 68 4.92 -5.25 -6.95
CA GLN A 68 4.04 -6.43 -6.97
C GLN A 68 2.91 -6.29 -7.99
N ALA A 69 2.28 -5.11 -8.09
CA ALA A 69 1.22 -4.88 -9.06
C ALA A 69 1.75 -4.99 -10.50
N GLU A 70 2.91 -4.41 -10.80
CA GLU A 70 3.56 -4.51 -12.11
C GLU A 70 3.93 -5.95 -12.45
N HIS A 71 4.61 -6.64 -11.52
CA HIS A 71 5.06 -8.01 -11.70
C HIS A 71 3.89 -8.98 -11.90
N LEU A 72 2.89 -8.93 -11.01
CA LEU A 72 1.74 -9.82 -11.09
C LEU A 72 0.88 -9.53 -12.32
N ARG A 73 0.70 -8.26 -12.71
CA ARG A 73 0.01 -7.95 -13.98
C ARG A 73 0.76 -8.52 -15.18
N SER A 74 2.09 -8.43 -15.19
CA SER A 74 2.92 -9.04 -16.24
C SER A 74 2.71 -10.55 -16.32
N ILE A 75 2.78 -11.25 -15.18
CA ILE A 75 2.54 -12.71 -15.12
C ILE A 75 1.14 -13.07 -15.62
N PHE A 76 0.09 -12.38 -15.16
CA PHE A 76 -1.29 -12.69 -15.54
C PHE A 76 -1.61 -12.34 -17.00
N ALA A 77 -0.82 -11.46 -17.64
CA ALA A 77 -0.96 -11.15 -19.05
C ALA A 77 -0.28 -12.18 -19.97
N ARG A 78 0.51 -13.11 -19.41
CA ARG A 78 1.23 -14.12 -20.20
C ARG A 78 0.26 -15.15 -20.80
N PRO A 79 0.31 -15.42 -22.12
CA PRO A 79 -0.61 -16.36 -22.78
C PRO A 79 -0.53 -17.80 -22.27
N ASP A 80 0.63 -18.18 -21.72
CA ASP A 80 0.93 -19.49 -21.15
C ASP A 80 0.54 -19.63 -19.67
N TYR A 81 0.14 -18.54 -18.99
CA TYR A 81 -0.11 -18.57 -17.55
C TYR A 81 -1.20 -19.56 -17.12
N HIS A 82 -2.24 -19.73 -17.95
CA HIS A 82 -3.35 -20.64 -17.66
C HIS A 82 -3.20 -22.02 -18.29
N ARG A 83 -2.07 -22.32 -18.95
CA ARG A 83 -1.82 -23.65 -19.54
C ARG A 83 -1.10 -24.52 -18.51
N THR A 84 -1.88 -25.21 -17.69
CA THR A 84 -1.44 -26.36 -16.88
C THR A 84 -1.68 -27.65 -17.62
#